data_AF-A0A2G5XP76-F1
#
_entry.id   AF-A0A2G5XP76-F1
#
_cell.length_a   1.000
_cell.length_b   1.000
_cell.length_c   1.000
_cell.angle_alpha   90.00
_cell.angle_beta   90.00
_cell.angle_gamma   90.00
#
_symmetry.space_group_name_H-M   'P 1'
#
loop_
_entity.id
_entity.type
_entity.pdbx_description
1 polymer ?
#
loop_
_entity_poly.entity_id
_entity_poly.type
_entity_poly.pdbx_seq_one_letter_code
_entity_poly.pdbx_strand_id
1 'polypeptide(L)'
;MAKDSGPSWKKDHPGTFFSNSVEKADRAVKQAMSHPEEMAIEHAFNAIERAENAFRNAKQFNEELDMVQQHKGQLDSLKQQLNETQMQKGE
;
A
#
# COMPACT_ATOMS: atom_id res chain seq x y z
N MET A 1 6.75 -2.05 -30.22
CA MET A 1 6.40 -2.05 -28.78
C MET A 1 6.22 -0.61 -28.32
N ALA A 2 5.02 -0.23 -27.87
CA ALA A 2 4.73 1.12 -27.41
C ALA A 2 5.50 1.39 -26.10
N LYS A 3 6.42 2.35 -26.14
CA LYS A 3 7.05 2.90 -24.94
C LYS A 3 6.04 3.84 -24.31
N ASP A 4 5.43 3.42 -23.21
CA ASP A 4 4.59 4.28 -22.38
C ASP A 4 5.50 5.33 -21.69
N SER A 5 5.88 6.34 -22.45
CA SER A 5 6.55 7.55 -21.97
C SER A 5 5.49 8.59 -21.64
N GLY A 6 4.57 8.24 -20.74
CA GLY A 6 3.72 9.24 -20.10
C GLY A 6 4.58 10.29 -19.39
N PRO A 7 4.12 11.53 -19.22
CA PRO A 7 4.91 12.60 -18.61
C PRO A 7 5.41 12.19 -17.21
N SER A 8 6.74 12.21 -17.00
CA SER A 8 7.38 11.75 -15.75
C SER A 8 6.80 12.40 -14.49
N TRP A 9 6.37 13.67 -14.59
CA TRP A 9 5.80 14.42 -13.46
C TRP A 9 4.50 13.82 -12.90
N LYS A 10 3.74 13.02 -13.68
CA LYS A 10 2.57 12.30 -13.16
C LYS A 10 2.96 11.13 -12.24
N LYS A 11 4.16 10.56 -12.39
CA LYS A 11 4.70 9.52 -11.49
C LYS A 11 5.16 10.10 -10.16
N ASP A 12 5.59 11.35 -10.17
CA ASP A 12 6.02 12.11 -8.98
C ASP A 12 4.86 12.85 -8.29
N HIS A 13 3.60 12.53 -8.62
CA HIS A 13 2.45 13.10 -7.92
C HIS A 13 2.16 12.32 -6.62
N PRO A 14 1.90 13.00 -5.48
CA PRO A 14 1.61 12.36 -4.20
C PRO A 14 0.45 11.36 -4.25
N GLY A 15 -0.57 11.61 -5.08
CA GLY A 15 -1.67 10.66 -5.32
C GLY A 15 -1.19 9.35 -5.95
N THR A 16 -0.46 9.43 -7.06
CA THR A 16 0.14 8.27 -7.73
C THR A 16 1.12 7.52 -6.83
N PHE A 17 1.91 8.23 -6.02
CA PHE A 17 2.82 7.62 -5.06
C PHE A 17 2.08 6.82 -3.99
N PHE A 18 0.93 7.33 -3.53
CA PHE A 18 0.06 6.62 -2.59
C PHE A 18 -0.54 5.35 -3.21
N SER A 19 -1.15 5.44 -4.39
CA SER A 19 -1.70 4.26 -5.10
C SER A 19 -0.66 3.16 -5.29
N ASN A 20 0.54 3.51 -5.76
CA ASN A 20 1.65 2.56 -5.91
C ASN A 20 2.07 1.92 -4.59
N SER A 21 2.01 2.67 -3.49
CA SER A 21 2.36 2.16 -2.16
C SER A 21 1.30 1.18 -1.65
N VAL A 22 0.03 1.45 -1.89
CA VAL A 22 -1.07 0.52 -1.57
C VAL A 22 -0.97 -0.78 -2.37
N GLU A 23 -0.65 -0.72 -3.66
CA GLU A 23 -0.43 -1.93 -4.47
C GLU A 23 0.74 -2.78 -3.96
N LYS A 24 1.82 -2.14 -3.48
CA LYS A 24 2.95 -2.85 -2.88
C LYS A 24 2.57 -3.49 -1.55
N ALA A 25 1.81 -2.79 -0.72
CA ALA A 25 1.26 -3.33 0.52
C ALA A 25 0.37 -4.55 0.26
N ASP A 26 -0.53 -4.48 -0.74
CA ASP A 26 -1.38 -5.59 -1.14
C ASP A 26 -0.58 -6.86 -1.48
N ARG A 27 0.47 -6.71 -2.31
CA ARG A 27 1.33 -7.84 -2.68
C ARG A 27 2.06 -8.44 -1.49
N ALA A 28 2.57 -7.59 -0.59
CA ALA A 28 3.28 -8.04 0.59
C ALA A 28 2.34 -8.76 1.56
N VAL A 29 1.12 -8.25 1.78
CA VAL A 29 0.09 -8.91 2.59
C VAL A 29 -0.30 -10.26 2.00
N LYS A 30 -0.54 -10.35 0.68
CA LYS A 30 -0.82 -11.63 0.02
C LYS A 30 0.30 -12.65 0.19
N GLN A 31 1.55 -12.20 0.15
CA GLN A 31 2.70 -13.05 0.44
C GLN A 31 2.70 -13.53 1.89
N ALA A 32 2.50 -12.63 2.85
CA ALA A 32 2.41 -12.98 4.27
C ALA A 32 1.24 -13.94 4.57
N MET A 33 0.09 -13.76 3.92
CA MET A 33 -1.06 -14.67 4.06
C MET A 33 -0.79 -16.05 3.49
N SER A 34 -0.05 -16.14 2.38
CA SER A 34 0.26 -17.42 1.75
C SER A 34 1.41 -18.16 2.44
N HIS A 35 2.41 -17.39 2.90
CA HIS A 35 3.59 -17.87 3.59
C HIS A 35 3.83 -16.95 4.80
N PRO A 36 3.22 -17.24 5.96
CA PRO A 36 3.30 -16.41 7.17
C PRO A 36 4.65 -16.58 7.88
N GLU A 37 5.73 -16.32 7.16
CA GLU A 37 7.06 -16.22 7.71
C GLU A 37 7.24 -14.86 8.39
N GLU A 38 8.10 -14.81 9.40
CA GLU A 38 8.37 -13.57 10.15
C GLU A 38 8.80 -12.43 9.23
N MET A 39 9.70 -12.72 8.30
CA MET A 39 10.18 -11.74 7.31
C MET A 39 9.06 -11.26 6.36
N ALA A 40 8.14 -12.15 5.96
CA ALA A 40 7.03 -11.78 5.08
C ALA A 40 6.03 -10.87 5.79
N ILE A 41 5.72 -11.18 7.05
CA ILE A 41 4.87 -10.37 7.91
C ILE A 41 5.51 -9.00 8.17
N GLU A 42 6.80 -8.95 8.52
CA GLU A 42 7.53 -7.70 8.74
C GLU A 42 7.57 -6.85 7.46
N HIS A 43 7.82 -7.47 6.30
CA HIS A 43 7.82 -6.78 5.02
C HIS A 43 6.43 -6.20 4.68
N ALA A 44 5.36 -6.92 5.00
CA ALA A 44 4.00 -6.43 4.83
C ALA A 44 3.68 -5.24 5.75
N PHE A 45 4.12 -5.26 7.02
CA PHE A 45 3.99 -4.11 7.92
C PHE A 45 4.74 -2.89 7.40
N ASN A 46 6.00 -3.06 6.99
CA ASN A 46 6.82 -2.00 6.41
C ASN A 46 6.17 -1.39 5.15
N ALA A 47 5.56 -2.23 4.30
CA ALA A 47 4.87 -1.77 3.10
C ALA A 47 3.59 -0.97 3.44
N ILE A 48 2.83 -1.40 4.44
CA ILE A 48 1.66 -0.67 4.95
C ILE A 48 2.06 0.68 5.54
N GLU A 49 3.11 0.73 6.37
CA GLU A 49 3.60 1.99 6.96
C GLU A 49 4.04 3.00 5.89
N ARG A 50 4.71 2.52 4.83
CA ARG A 50 5.07 3.36 3.68
C ARG A 50 3.83 3.91 2.98
N ALA A 51 2.79 3.10 2.80
CA ALA A 51 1.53 3.54 2.23
C ALA A 51 0.79 4.56 3.13
N GLU A 52 0.82 4.40 4.46
CA GLU A 52 0.25 5.38 5.39
C GLU A 52 0.98 6.73 5.32
N ASN A 53 2.31 6.71 5.22
CA ASN A 53 3.10 7.92 5.02
C ASN A 53 2.80 8.57 3.67
N ALA A 54 2.65 7.80 2.60
CA ALA A 54 2.26 8.30 1.29
C ALA A 54 0.85 8.93 1.32
N PHE A 55 -0.10 8.34 2.05
CA PHE A 55 -1.44 8.91 2.26
C PHE A 55 -1.39 10.28 2.93
N ARG A 56 -0.58 10.44 3.99
CA ARG A 56 -0.42 11.73 4.68
C ARG A 56 0.08 12.81 3.73
N ASN A 57 1.05 12.48 2.88
CA ASN A 57 1.52 13.37 1.83
C ASN A 57 0.42 13.67 0.81
N ALA A 58 -0.24 12.65 0.26
CA ALA A 58 -1.32 12.82 -0.73
C ALA A 58 -2.48 13.69 -0.23
N LYS A 59 -2.85 13.55 1.05
CA LYS A 59 -3.89 14.37 1.69
C LYS A 59 -3.52 15.87 1.71
N GLN A 60 -2.25 16.22 1.80
CA GLN A 60 -1.81 17.63 1.80
C GLN A 60 -1.94 18.29 0.43
N PHE A 61 -1.93 17.52 -0.66
CA PHE A 61 -1.98 18.05 -2.02
C PHE A 61 -3.41 18.16 -2.60
N ASN A 62 -4.42 17.60 -1.94
CA ASN A 62 -5.87 17.82 -2.15
C ASN A 62 -6.45 17.68 -3.59
N GLU A 63 -5.65 17.35 -4.60
CA GLU A 63 -6.07 17.30 -6.01
C GLU A 63 -6.83 16.00 -6.38
N GLU A 64 -6.67 14.91 -5.62
CA GLU A 64 -7.29 13.60 -5.90
C GLU A 64 -7.95 12.97 -4.67
N LEU A 65 -8.71 13.76 -3.90
CA LEU A 65 -9.30 13.30 -2.64
C LEU A 65 -10.13 12.00 -2.77
N ASP A 66 -10.91 11.84 -3.83
CA ASP A 66 -11.77 10.66 -4.01
C ASP A 66 -10.96 9.36 -4.14
N MET A 67 -9.94 9.36 -5.02
CA MET A 67 -9.04 8.22 -5.21
C MET A 67 -8.21 7.94 -3.94
N VAL A 68 -7.76 9.00 -3.27
CA VAL A 68 -7.03 8.90 -2.00
C VAL A 68 -7.90 8.28 -0.90
N GLN A 69 -9.21 8.55 -0.87
CA GLN A 69 -10.12 7.89 0.08
C GLN A 69 -10.34 6.41 -0.27
N GLN A 70 -10.54 6.08 -1.55
CA GLN A 70 -10.68 4.68 -1.99
C GLN A 70 -9.46 3.83 -1.59
N HIS A 71 -8.26 4.31 -1.92
CA HIS A 71 -7.02 3.64 -1.57
C HIS A 71 -6.77 3.58 -0.05
N LYS A 72 -7.24 4.57 0.71
CA LYS A 72 -7.19 4.52 2.19
C LYS A 72 -8.07 3.42 2.76
N GLY A 73 -9.26 3.18 2.18
CA GLY A 73 -10.11 2.06 2.54
C GLY A 73 -9.43 0.72 2.30
N GLN A 74 -8.82 0.56 1.12
CA GLN A 74 -8.05 -0.65 0.78
C GLN A 74 -6.89 -0.88 1.76
N LEU A 75 -6.12 0.17 2.07
CA LEU A 75 -5.02 0.08 3.01
C LEU A 75 -5.46 -0.34 4.42
N ASP A 76 -6.63 0.12 4.86
CA ASP A 76 -7.21 -0.26 6.15
C ASP A 76 -7.54 -1.77 6.17
N SER A 77 -8.19 -2.27 5.11
CA SER A 77 -8.50 -3.70 4.97
C SER A 77 -7.23 -4.57 4.95
N LEU A 78 -6.17 -4.12 4.26
CA LEU A 78 -4.88 -4.83 4.23
C LEU A 78 -4.24 -4.91 5.62
N LYS A 79 -4.34 -3.84 6.41
CA LYS A 79 -3.83 -3.81 7.79
C LYS A 79 -4.58 -4.77 8.70
N GLN A 80 -5.90 -4.86 8.55
CA GLN A 80 -6.71 -5.84 9.27
C GLN A 80 -6.31 -7.28 8.90
N GLN A 81 -6.23 -7.59 7.60
CA GLN A 81 -5.84 -8.94 7.12
C GLN A 81 -4.46 -9.37 7.60
N LEU A 82 -3.48 -8.45 7.58
CA LEU A 82 -2.14 -8.74 8.07
C LEU A 82 -2.12 -9.03 9.58
N ASN A 83 -2.87 -8.25 10.35
CA ASN A 83 -2.98 -8.44 11.79
C ASN A 83 -3.63 -9.78 12.13
N GLU A 84 -4.68 -10.17 11.41
CA GLU A 84 -5.30 -11.50 11.53
C GLU A 84 -4.31 -12.62 11.20
N THR A 85 -3.54 -12.46 10.12
CA THR A 85 -2.49 -13.43 9.72
C THR A 85 -1.41 -13.57 10.79
N GLN A 86 -0.98 -12.47 11.40
CA GLN A 86 0.00 -12.50 12.49
C GLN A 86 -0.56 -13.23 13.72
N MET A 87 -1.83 -12.99 14.07
CA MET A 87 -2.48 -13.67 15.20
C MET A 87 -2.56 -15.18 14.99
N GLN A 88 -2.91 -15.63 13.78
CA GLN A 88 -2.98 -17.06 13.44
C GLN A 88 -1.64 -17.79 13.48
N LYS A 89 -0.51 -17.08 13.30
CA LYS A 89 0.85 -17.66 13.42
C LYS A 89 1.29 -17.81 14.89
N GLY A 90 0.66 -17.07 15.80
CA GLY A 90 1.00 -17.06 17.23
C GLY A 90 0.35 -18.18 18.06
N GLU A 91 -0.52 -18.98 17.46
CA GLU A 91 -1.14 -20.20 18.03
C GLU A 91 -0.36 -21.46 17.63
#